data_AF-A0A526UR77-F1
#
_entry.id   AF-A0A526UR77-F1
#
_cell.length_a   1.000
_cell.length_b   1.000
_cell.length_c   1.000
_cell.angle_alpha   90.00
_cell.angle_beta   90.00
_cell.angle_gamma   90.00
#
_symmetry.space_group_name_H-M   'P 1'
#
loop_
_entity.id
_entity.type
_entity.pdbx_description
1 polymer ?
#
loop_
_entity_poly.entity_id
_entity_poly.type
_entity_poly.pdbx_seq_one_letter_code
_entity_poly.pdbx_strand_id
1 'polypeptide(L)'
;PLLVHAWPDRVAKARGERGRFVLANGSGAMLDAADPLAGEPFLVVADLQGKAQNARITAAAAIGEDDVRAALADDALIECLDDWLLPYLSGAASLAAIDAGVVSAGLASLVPHDLQRRIDTLAPTHFDAPSGSHVPIRYDGEWPVLAIRVQELFGLDRHPSIANGAVPLTLELLSPAHRPIQTTRDLPGFWRGSWADVRADMRGRYPKHVWPENPLLATATARAKPRGT
;
A
#
# COMPACT_ATOMS: atom_id res chain seq x y z
N PRO A 1 -6.34 -17.35 17.01
CA PRO A 1 -7.39 -16.78 16.13
C PRO A 1 -8.39 -15.82 16.83
N LEU A 2 -9.02 -16.18 17.96
CA LEU A 2 -10.06 -15.35 18.61
C LEU A 2 -9.62 -13.95 19.08
N LEU A 3 -8.36 -13.81 19.51
CA LEU A 3 -7.87 -12.55 20.11
C LEU A 3 -7.72 -11.41 19.10
N VAL A 4 -7.44 -11.71 17.83
CA VAL A 4 -7.25 -10.65 16.80
C VAL A 4 -8.57 -9.97 16.43
N HIS A 5 -9.68 -10.71 16.53
CA HIS A 5 -11.03 -10.17 16.34
C HIS A 5 -11.47 -9.33 17.54
N ALA A 6 -11.03 -9.70 18.76
CA ALA A 6 -11.35 -8.95 19.97
C ALA A 6 -10.51 -7.67 20.13
N TRP A 7 -9.27 -7.65 19.63
CA TRP A 7 -8.33 -6.52 19.76
C TRP A 7 -7.46 -6.29 18.51
N PRO A 8 -8.06 -5.91 17.36
CA PRO A 8 -7.33 -5.66 16.12
C PRO A 8 -6.34 -4.48 16.25
N ASP A 9 -6.63 -3.53 17.13
CA ASP A 9 -5.80 -2.37 17.44
C ASP A 9 -4.52 -2.69 18.23
N ARG A 10 -4.46 -3.89 18.80
CA ARG A 10 -3.40 -4.35 19.69
C ARG A 10 -2.50 -5.40 19.08
N VAL A 11 -2.55 -5.56 17.75
CA VAL A 11 -1.51 -6.30 17.03
C VAL A 11 -0.20 -5.53 17.18
N ALA A 12 0.85 -6.19 17.64
CA ALA A 12 2.17 -5.63 17.84
C ALA A 12 3.18 -6.40 16.98
N LYS A 13 4.05 -5.67 16.28
CA LYS A 13 5.13 -6.26 15.47
C LYS A 13 6.47 -6.08 16.20
N ALA A 14 7.29 -7.13 16.22
CA ALA A 14 8.64 -7.05 16.77
C ALA A 14 9.47 -5.96 16.04
N ARG A 15 10.22 -5.16 16.80
CA ARG A 15 11.05 -4.08 16.27
C ARG A 15 12.36 -3.93 17.03
N GLY A 16 13.47 -4.20 16.34
CA GLY A 16 14.80 -4.02 16.89
C GLY A 16 15.19 -5.19 17.80
N GLU A 17 15.51 -4.89 19.06
CA GLU A 17 15.95 -5.89 20.04
C GLU A 17 14.81 -6.82 20.47
N ARG A 18 15.18 -8.04 20.90
CA ARG A 18 14.24 -9.03 21.46
C ARG A 18 13.42 -8.41 22.59
N GLY A 19 12.11 -8.66 22.60
CA GLY A 19 11.18 -8.11 23.59
C GLY A 19 10.68 -6.69 23.27
N ARG A 20 11.15 -6.04 22.20
CA ARG A 20 10.62 -4.75 21.76
C ARG A 20 9.61 -4.92 20.64
N PHE A 21 8.45 -4.31 20.84
CA PHE A 21 7.35 -4.35 19.90
C PHE A 21 6.85 -2.93 19.59
N VAL A 22 6.28 -2.77 18.40
CA VAL A 22 5.49 -1.59 18.04
C VAL A 22 4.06 -2.05 17.80
N LEU A 23 3.15 -1.51 18.60
CA LEU A 23 1.72 -1.70 18.42
C LEU A 23 1.27 -1.11 17.10
N ALA A 24 0.14 -1.60 16.59
CA ALA A 24 -0.43 -1.14 15.34
C ALA A 24 -0.63 0.40 15.39
N ASN A 25 -1.08 0.98 16.51
CA ASN A 25 -1.17 2.44 16.69
C ASN A 25 0.17 3.21 16.68
N GLY A 26 1.32 2.52 16.68
CA GLY A 26 2.66 3.11 16.59
C GLY A 26 3.36 3.30 17.94
N SER A 27 2.65 3.03 19.04
CA SER A 27 3.22 3.06 20.38
C SER A 27 4.21 1.92 20.58
N GLY A 28 5.34 2.23 21.24
CA GLY A 28 6.28 1.21 21.70
C GLY A 28 5.72 0.43 22.88
N ALA A 29 5.89 -0.89 22.83
CA ALA A 29 5.55 -1.82 23.89
C ALA A 29 6.71 -2.79 24.16
N MET A 30 6.87 -3.21 25.40
CA MET A 30 7.99 -4.02 25.85
C MET A 30 7.53 -5.27 26.59
N LEU A 31 8.22 -6.36 26.29
CA LEU A 31 8.15 -7.64 26.96
C LEU A 31 9.54 -7.93 27.54
N ASP A 32 9.60 -8.67 28.65
CA ASP A 32 10.88 -9.12 29.18
C ASP A 32 11.59 -9.97 28.11
N ALA A 33 12.86 -9.74 27.84
CA ALA A 33 13.60 -10.47 26.80
C ALA A 33 13.69 -11.97 27.08
N ALA A 34 13.58 -12.39 28.36
CA ALA A 34 13.55 -13.78 28.78
C ALA A 34 12.19 -14.46 28.55
N ASP A 35 11.13 -13.68 28.31
CA ASP A 35 9.81 -14.23 28.04
C ASP A 35 9.80 -15.01 26.71
N PRO A 36 9.11 -16.16 26.62
CA PRO A 36 8.98 -16.93 25.38
C PRO A 36 8.45 -16.09 24.21
N LEU A 37 7.48 -15.21 24.46
CA LEU A 37 6.82 -14.38 23.45
C LEU A 37 7.72 -13.24 22.93
N ALA A 38 8.83 -12.94 23.61
CA ALA A 38 9.71 -11.84 23.23
C ALA A 38 10.42 -12.02 21.87
N GLY A 39 10.44 -13.26 21.36
CA GLY A 39 11.01 -13.60 20.05
C GLY A 39 9.99 -13.71 18.93
N GLU A 40 8.70 -13.61 19.23
CA GLU A 40 7.65 -13.81 18.24
C GLU A 40 7.58 -12.60 17.29
N PRO A 41 7.33 -12.80 15.98
CA PRO A 41 7.30 -11.72 15.01
C PRO A 41 6.09 -10.80 15.20
N PHE A 42 4.95 -11.37 15.62
CA PHE A 42 3.72 -10.65 15.91
C PHE A 42 3.06 -11.18 17.17
N LEU A 43 2.45 -10.25 17.93
CA LEU A 43 1.65 -10.53 19.10
C LEU A 43 0.29 -9.85 18.97
N VAL A 44 -0.77 -10.44 19.53
CA VAL A 44 -1.96 -9.69 19.92
C VAL A 44 -1.85 -9.39 21.40
N VAL A 45 -1.84 -8.11 21.76
CA VAL A 45 -1.69 -7.66 23.15
C VAL A 45 -3.06 -7.51 23.81
N ALA A 46 -3.34 -8.30 24.84
CA ALA A 46 -4.59 -8.23 25.59
C ALA A 46 -4.54 -7.19 26.72
N ASP A 47 -3.36 -6.93 27.30
CA ASP A 47 -3.18 -5.96 28.38
C ASP A 47 -1.82 -5.24 28.34
N LEU A 48 -1.84 -3.97 28.73
CA LEU A 48 -0.69 -3.05 28.75
C LEU A 48 -0.69 -2.25 30.04
N GLN A 49 0.48 -2.09 30.65
CA GLN A 49 0.70 -1.21 31.79
C GLN A 49 1.71 -0.10 31.49
N GLY A 50 1.41 1.12 31.94
CA GLY A 50 2.30 2.28 31.81
C GLY A 50 1.84 3.31 30.76
N LYS A 51 2.76 4.21 30.39
CA LYS A 51 2.50 5.30 29.41
C LYS A 51 3.18 5.00 28.08
N ALA A 52 2.68 5.63 27.01
CA ALA A 52 3.13 5.43 25.64
C ALA A 52 4.66 5.56 25.46
N GLN A 53 5.19 4.82 24.47
CA GLN A 53 6.60 4.61 24.09
C GLN A 53 7.35 3.47 24.81
N ASN A 54 6.99 3.11 26.05
CA ASN A 54 7.59 1.98 26.80
C ASN A 54 6.54 1.22 27.63
N ALA A 55 5.33 1.03 27.12
CA ALA A 55 4.29 0.31 27.85
C ALA A 55 4.68 -1.17 28.03
N ARG A 56 4.58 -1.70 29.25
CA ARG A 56 4.88 -3.11 29.52
C ARG A 56 3.69 -3.97 29.09
N ILE A 57 3.95 -4.96 28.26
CA ILE A 57 3.00 -6.00 27.88
C ILE A 57 2.85 -6.94 29.09
N THR A 58 1.63 -7.06 29.61
CA THR A 58 1.31 -7.92 30.76
C THR A 58 0.53 -9.17 30.34
N ALA A 59 -0.21 -9.09 29.23
CA ALA A 59 -0.84 -10.24 28.61
C ALA A 59 -0.82 -10.08 27.08
N ALA A 60 -0.36 -11.11 26.38
CA ALA A 60 -0.37 -11.20 24.93
C ALA A 60 -0.40 -12.67 24.47
N ALA A 61 -0.72 -12.87 23.20
CA ALA A 61 -0.57 -14.16 22.54
C ALA A 61 0.19 -13.99 21.22
N ALA A 62 1.00 -14.98 20.86
CA ALA A 62 1.60 -15.07 19.54
C ALA A 62 0.50 -15.15 18.47
N ILE A 63 0.73 -14.48 17.34
CA ILE A 63 -0.13 -14.55 16.18
C ILE A 63 0.72 -14.64 14.92
N GLY A 64 0.31 -15.46 13.95
CA GLY A 64 0.93 -15.49 12.64
C GLY A 64 0.49 -14.32 11.75
N GLU A 65 1.29 -13.97 10.76
CA GLU A 65 0.85 -13.03 9.72
C GLU A 65 -0.40 -13.56 8.98
N ASP A 66 -0.47 -14.88 8.77
CA ASP A 66 -1.61 -15.55 8.16
C ASP A 66 -2.89 -15.44 9.00
N ASP A 67 -2.78 -15.45 10.32
CA ASP A 67 -3.93 -15.24 11.21
C ASP A 67 -4.46 -13.80 11.10
N VAL A 68 -3.57 -12.81 10.98
CA VAL A 68 -3.96 -11.40 10.76
C VAL A 68 -4.64 -11.24 9.40
N ARG A 69 -4.13 -11.91 8.37
CA ARG A 69 -4.73 -11.93 7.03
C ARG A 69 -6.09 -12.62 7.03
N ALA A 70 -6.20 -13.76 7.69
CA ALA A 70 -7.45 -14.53 7.81
C ALA A 70 -8.56 -13.73 8.50
N ALA A 71 -8.20 -12.85 9.44
CA ALA A 71 -9.18 -12.00 10.11
C ALA A 71 -9.81 -10.93 9.21
N LEU A 72 -9.20 -10.62 8.07
CA LEU A 72 -9.72 -9.72 7.03
C LEU A 72 -10.20 -10.50 5.79
N ALA A 73 -10.31 -11.82 5.86
CA ALA A 73 -10.85 -12.63 4.78
C ALA A 73 -12.38 -12.47 4.69
N ASP A 74 -12.93 -12.74 3.51
CA ASP A 74 -14.36 -12.58 3.22
C ASP A 74 -15.24 -13.30 4.26
N ASP A 75 -14.95 -14.57 4.58
CA ASP A 75 -15.74 -15.35 5.55
C ASP A 75 -15.75 -14.69 6.93
N ALA A 76 -14.60 -14.18 7.40
CA ALA A 76 -14.51 -13.51 8.68
C ALA A 76 -15.28 -12.18 8.71
N LEU A 77 -15.21 -11.41 7.62
CA LEU A 77 -15.98 -10.16 7.48
C LEU A 77 -17.48 -10.41 7.39
N ILE A 78 -17.88 -11.53 6.77
CA ILE A 78 -19.28 -11.97 6.70
C ILE A 78 -19.80 -12.36 8.07
N GLU A 79 -19.00 -13.09 8.87
CA GLU A 79 -19.38 -13.53 10.22
C GLU A 79 -19.64 -12.37 11.20
N CYS A 80 -18.99 -11.21 11.01
CA CYS A 80 -19.16 -10.04 11.87
C CYS A 80 -19.82 -8.83 11.17
N LEU A 81 -20.63 -9.05 10.12
CA LEU A 81 -21.35 -7.98 9.39
C LEU A 81 -22.16 -7.05 10.30
N ASP A 82 -22.77 -7.63 11.34
CA ASP A 82 -23.60 -6.90 12.31
C ASP A 82 -22.77 -5.91 13.15
N ASP A 83 -21.46 -6.15 13.30
CA ASP A 83 -20.58 -5.31 14.10
C ASP A 83 -20.02 -4.14 13.30
N TRP A 84 -19.59 -4.39 12.05
CA TRP A 84 -18.85 -3.38 11.27
C TRP A 84 -19.67 -2.69 10.18
N LEU A 85 -20.65 -3.37 9.57
CA LEU A 85 -21.44 -2.82 8.46
C LEU A 85 -22.81 -2.33 8.91
N LEU A 86 -23.53 -3.11 9.72
CA LEU A 86 -24.89 -2.79 10.15
C LEU A 86 -25.05 -1.38 10.75
N PRO A 87 -24.12 -0.83 11.57
CA PRO A 87 -24.22 0.53 12.09
C PRO A 87 -24.26 1.63 11.01
N TYR A 88 -23.77 1.32 9.81
CA TYR A 88 -23.70 2.25 8.68
C TYR A 88 -24.86 2.09 7.69
N LEU A 89 -25.70 1.06 7.85
CA LEU A 89 -26.86 0.83 6.98
C LEU A 89 -28.05 1.70 7.44
N SER A 90 -28.27 2.82 6.76
CA SER A 90 -29.38 3.74 7.06
C SER A 90 -30.71 3.28 6.43
N GLY A 91 -31.20 2.09 6.80
CA GLY A 91 -32.51 1.58 6.37
C GLY A 91 -32.63 1.24 4.88
N ALA A 92 -31.51 1.02 4.18
CA ALA A 92 -31.51 0.56 2.80
C ALA A 92 -32.23 -0.80 2.70
N ALA A 93 -33.36 -0.83 1.98
CA ALA A 93 -34.18 -2.04 1.83
C ALA A 93 -33.66 -3.00 0.74
N SER A 94 -32.50 -2.72 0.14
CA SER A 94 -31.88 -3.58 -0.88
C SER A 94 -30.36 -3.41 -0.95
N LEU A 95 -29.66 -4.46 -1.35
CA LEU A 95 -28.20 -4.44 -1.56
C LEU A 95 -27.76 -3.41 -2.60
N ALA A 96 -28.56 -3.23 -3.66
CA ALA A 96 -28.26 -2.28 -4.74
C ALA A 96 -28.30 -0.81 -4.28
N ALA A 97 -28.93 -0.52 -3.14
CA ALA A 97 -28.98 0.81 -2.55
C ALA A 97 -27.79 1.09 -1.59
N ILE A 98 -26.92 0.10 -1.35
CA ILE A 98 -25.74 0.27 -0.50
C ILE A 98 -24.62 0.88 -1.36
N ASP A 99 -24.26 2.12 -1.04
CA ASP A 99 -23.15 2.80 -1.70
C ASP A 99 -21.79 2.19 -1.30
N ALA A 100 -20.83 2.16 -2.22
CA ALA A 100 -19.50 1.63 -1.95
C ALA A 100 -18.77 2.42 -0.85
N GLY A 101 -19.09 3.70 -0.67
CA GLY A 101 -18.60 4.53 0.41
C GLY A 101 -19.09 4.08 1.78
N VAL A 102 -20.31 3.52 1.89
CA VAL A 102 -20.84 2.94 3.14
C VAL A 102 -20.02 1.72 3.54
N VAL A 103 -19.77 0.82 2.59
CA VAL A 103 -18.92 -0.36 2.81
C VAL A 103 -17.51 0.05 3.20
N SER A 104 -16.94 1.04 2.49
CA SER A 104 -15.60 1.55 2.78
C SER A 104 -15.50 2.17 4.18
N ALA A 105 -16.52 2.93 4.60
CA ALA A 105 -16.58 3.53 5.95
C ALA A 105 -16.72 2.46 7.04
N GLY A 106 -17.54 1.44 6.82
CA GLY A 106 -17.66 0.30 7.70
C GLY A 106 -16.34 -0.46 7.85
N LEU A 107 -15.69 -0.82 6.73
CA LEU A 107 -14.39 -1.51 6.77
C LEU A 107 -13.32 -0.65 7.46
N ALA A 108 -13.31 0.66 7.21
CA ALA A 108 -12.40 1.57 7.90
C ALA A 108 -12.61 1.57 9.41
N SER A 109 -13.83 1.33 9.91
CA SER A 109 -14.13 1.27 11.35
C SER A 109 -13.43 0.10 12.07
N LEU A 110 -13.11 -0.98 11.34
CA LEU A 110 -12.30 -2.09 11.87
C LEU A 110 -10.85 -1.67 12.13
N VAL A 111 -10.42 -0.56 11.54
CA VAL A 111 -9.08 -0.01 11.68
C VAL A 111 -9.12 1.20 12.63
N PRO A 112 -8.34 1.20 13.72
CA PRO A 112 -8.17 2.37 14.58
C PRO A 112 -7.82 3.65 13.83
N HIS A 113 -8.34 4.80 14.24
CA HIS A 113 -8.11 6.09 13.57
C HIS A 113 -6.62 6.47 13.43
N ASP A 114 -5.78 6.07 14.38
CA ASP A 114 -4.33 6.30 14.31
C ASP A 114 -3.68 5.51 13.18
N LEU A 115 -4.22 4.32 12.91
CA LEU A 115 -3.81 3.42 11.85
C LEU A 115 -4.37 3.81 10.50
N GLN A 116 -5.62 4.29 10.43
CA GLN A 116 -6.23 4.79 9.19
C GLN A 116 -5.32 5.84 8.52
N ARG A 117 -4.85 6.84 9.29
CA ARG A 117 -3.91 7.86 8.77
C ARG A 117 -2.57 7.28 8.30
N ARG A 118 -2.12 6.21 8.94
CA ARG A 118 -0.88 5.52 8.54
C ARG A 118 -1.09 4.68 7.28
N ILE A 119 -2.26 4.09 7.07
CA ILE A 119 -2.59 3.38 5.83
C ILE A 119 -2.50 4.34 4.65
N ASP A 120 -3.09 5.54 4.75
CA ASP A 120 -3.03 6.52 3.66
C ASP A 120 -1.58 6.89 3.27
N THR A 121 -0.68 6.92 4.26
CA THR A 121 0.75 7.22 4.04
C THR A 121 1.53 6.01 3.53
N LEU A 122 1.23 4.79 4.03
CA LEU A 122 2.00 3.58 3.76
C LEU A 122 1.52 2.86 2.49
N ALA A 123 0.24 2.95 2.18
CA ALA A 123 -0.44 2.35 1.04
C ALA A 123 -1.34 3.41 0.37
N PRO A 124 -0.74 4.45 -0.24
CA PRO A 124 -1.50 5.52 -0.87
C PRO A 124 -2.35 5.01 -2.03
N THR A 125 -3.50 5.64 -2.27
CA THR A 125 -4.38 5.26 -3.40
C THR A 125 -3.84 5.72 -4.75
N HIS A 126 -2.99 6.75 -4.77
CA HIS A 126 -2.45 7.36 -5.98
C HIS A 126 -0.94 7.61 -5.85
N PHE A 127 -0.27 7.64 -7.00
CA PHE A 127 1.11 8.04 -7.19
C PHE A 127 1.16 9.40 -7.89
N ASP A 128 1.93 10.31 -7.32
CA ASP A 128 2.20 11.62 -7.91
C ASP A 128 3.37 11.51 -8.89
N ALA A 129 3.04 11.51 -10.18
CA ALA A 129 4.03 11.39 -11.23
C ALA A 129 4.83 12.69 -11.40
N PRO A 130 6.11 12.61 -11.82
CA PRO A 130 6.91 13.80 -12.18
C PRO A 130 6.27 14.71 -13.23
N SER A 131 5.33 14.18 -14.03
CA SER A 131 4.53 14.95 -14.99
C SER A 131 3.47 15.85 -14.35
N GLY A 132 3.19 15.70 -13.05
CA GLY A 132 2.09 16.32 -12.32
C GLY A 132 0.79 15.52 -12.33
N SER A 133 0.78 14.32 -12.94
CA SER A 133 -0.40 13.44 -12.92
C SER A 133 -0.56 12.73 -11.58
N HIS A 134 -1.79 12.56 -11.12
CA HIS A 134 -2.17 11.71 -9.99
C HIS A 134 -2.70 10.39 -10.52
N VAL A 135 -1.89 9.32 -10.46
CA VAL A 135 -2.16 8.04 -11.13
C VAL A 135 -2.56 6.99 -10.09
N PRO A 136 -3.69 6.26 -10.26
CA PRO A 136 -4.12 5.29 -9.26
C PRO A 136 -3.16 4.11 -9.14
N ILE A 137 -2.98 3.62 -7.91
CA ILE A 137 -2.24 2.40 -7.59
C ILE A 137 -3.27 1.28 -7.39
N ARG A 138 -3.07 0.16 -8.10
CA ARG A 138 -3.93 -1.03 -7.98
C ARG A 138 -3.35 -1.99 -6.94
N TYR A 139 -4.19 -2.49 -6.04
CA TYR A 139 -3.83 -3.39 -4.94
C TYR A 139 -4.54 -4.76 -5.03
N ASP A 140 -5.16 -5.05 -6.17
CA ASP A 140 -5.96 -6.26 -6.44
C ASP A 140 -5.12 -7.53 -6.69
N GLY A 141 -3.79 -7.39 -6.79
CA GLY A 141 -2.86 -8.49 -6.97
C GLY A 141 -1.92 -8.70 -5.78
N GLU A 142 -1.00 -9.65 -5.93
CA GLU A 142 0.03 -9.94 -4.92
C GLU A 142 0.95 -8.74 -4.63
N TRP A 143 1.13 -7.87 -5.63
CA TRP A 143 1.98 -6.69 -5.54
C TRP A 143 1.26 -5.45 -6.05
N PRO A 144 1.48 -4.26 -5.45
CA PRO A 144 0.86 -3.03 -5.92
C PRO A 144 1.36 -2.69 -7.33
N VAL A 145 0.41 -2.35 -8.21
CA VAL A 145 0.67 -2.08 -9.63
C VAL A 145 0.39 -0.62 -9.96
N LEU A 146 1.34 0.03 -10.66
CA LEU A 146 1.18 1.36 -11.22
C LEU A 146 1.21 1.27 -12.74
N ALA A 147 0.03 1.37 -13.36
CA ALA A 147 -0.11 1.43 -14.81
C ALA A 147 0.04 2.88 -15.28
N ILE A 148 1.20 3.20 -15.87
CA ILE A 148 1.59 4.59 -16.15
C ILE A 148 2.29 4.69 -17.49
N ARG A 149 2.03 5.78 -18.21
CA ARG A 149 2.72 6.04 -19.47
C ARG A 149 4.19 6.31 -19.22
N VAL A 150 5.05 5.71 -20.02
CA VAL A 150 6.51 5.78 -19.83
C VAL A 150 7.05 7.21 -19.82
N GLN A 151 6.44 8.11 -20.61
CA GLN A 151 6.85 9.52 -20.67
C GLN A 151 6.56 10.33 -19.40
N GLU A 152 5.71 9.82 -18.51
CA GLU A 152 5.38 10.47 -17.24
C GLU A 152 6.41 10.17 -16.15
N LEU A 153 7.29 9.19 -16.41
CA LEU A 153 8.38 8.78 -15.53
C LEU A 153 9.74 9.36 -15.95
N PHE A 154 9.81 10.16 -17.03
CA PHE A 154 11.06 10.81 -17.42
C PHE A 154 11.59 11.70 -16.28
N GLY A 155 12.91 11.79 -16.17
CA GLY A 155 13.58 12.47 -15.07
C GLY A 155 13.66 11.67 -13.77
N LEU A 156 12.93 10.55 -13.65
CA LEU A 156 12.93 9.74 -12.44
C LEU A 156 14.06 8.70 -12.46
N ASP A 157 15.02 8.89 -11.56
CA ASP A 157 16.22 8.05 -11.39
C ASP A 157 16.09 6.99 -10.30
N ARG A 158 15.01 7.04 -9.52
CA ARG A 158 14.68 6.09 -8.44
C ARG A 158 13.38 5.36 -8.74
N HIS A 159 13.34 4.07 -8.44
CA HIS A 159 12.13 3.28 -8.65
C HIS A 159 11.03 3.67 -7.64
N PRO A 160 9.80 3.96 -8.08
CA PRO A 160 8.67 4.23 -7.20
C PRO A 160 8.43 3.10 -6.20
N SER A 161 8.25 3.44 -4.93
CA SER A 161 8.02 2.48 -3.85
C SER A 161 7.08 3.07 -2.81
N ILE A 162 6.24 2.23 -2.21
CA ILE A 162 5.34 2.58 -1.10
C ILE A 162 5.90 2.01 0.22
N ALA A 163 5.13 2.14 1.31
CA ALA A 163 5.52 1.69 2.64
C ALA A 163 6.90 2.22 3.06
N ASN A 164 7.14 3.53 2.86
CA ASN A 164 8.42 4.19 3.11
C ASN A 164 9.62 3.58 2.37
N GLY A 165 9.39 3.06 1.16
CA GLY A 165 10.43 2.48 0.31
C GLY A 165 10.61 0.97 0.49
N ALA A 166 9.84 0.32 1.36
CA ALA A 166 9.94 -1.12 1.59
C ALA A 166 9.31 -1.96 0.47
N VAL A 167 8.29 -1.43 -0.21
CA VAL A 167 7.54 -2.18 -1.23
C VAL A 167 7.67 -1.47 -2.59
N PRO A 168 8.45 -2.01 -3.54
CA PRO A 168 8.55 -1.45 -4.88
C PRO A 168 7.24 -1.63 -5.65
N LEU A 169 6.83 -0.61 -6.40
CA LEU A 169 5.64 -0.70 -7.25
C LEU A 169 5.95 -1.51 -8.51
N THR A 170 5.07 -2.44 -8.87
CA THR A 170 5.15 -3.06 -10.20
C THR A 170 4.71 -2.04 -11.24
N LEU A 171 5.62 -1.57 -12.08
CA LEU A 171 5.30 -0.61 -13.13
C LEU A 171 4.84 -1.34 -14.38
N GLU A 172 3.59 -1.12 -14.77
CA GLU A 172 3.10 -1.47 -16.11
C GLU A 172 3.29 -0.24 -17.00
N LEU A 173 4.37 -0.24 -17.77
CA LEU A 173 4.73 0.88 -18.63
C LEU A 173 3.84 0.89 -19.87
N LEU A 174 3.15 2.01 -20.07
CA LEU A 174 2.20 2.19 -21.15
C LEU A 174 2.73 3.14 -22.24
N SER A 175 2.25 2.94 -23.46
CA SER A 175 2.45 3.85 -24.58
C SER A 175 1.55 5.10 -24.46
N PRO A 176 1.73 6.12 -25.31
CA PRO A 176 0.83 7.27 -25.34
C PRO A 176 -0.65 6.91 -25.55
N ALA A 177 -0.91 5.79 -26.23
CA ALA A 177 -2.26 5.27 -26.47
C ALA A 177 -2.72 4.27 -25.41
N HIS A 178 -2.10 4.27 -24.22
CA HIS A 178 -2.42 3.38 -23.09
C HIS A 178 -2.31 1.88 -23.44
N ARG A 179 -1.42 1.53 -24.38
CA ARG A 179 -1.11 0.13 -24.69
C ARG A 179 0.07 -0.35 -23.85
N PRO A 180 0.03 -1.56 -23.29
CA PRO A 180 1.18 -2.12 -22.57
C PRO A 180 2.43 -2.16 -23.45
N ILE A 181 3.56 -1.77 -22.86
CA ILE A 181 4.89 -1.87 -23.47
C ILE A 181 5.68 -2.95 -22.73
N GLN A 182 5.87 -2.78 -21.42
CA GLN A 182 6.68 -3.66 -20.59
C GLN A 182 6.26 -3.52 -19.12
N THR A 183 6.45 -4.58 -18.35
CA THR A 183 6.32 -4.55 -16.89
C THR A 183 7.71 -4.59 -16.24
N THR A 184 7.95 -3.75 -15.23
CA THR A 184 9.24 -3.72 -14.51
C THR A 184 9.09 -3.39 -13.02
N ARG A 185 9.99 -3.94 -12.19
CA ARG A 185 10.24 -3.55 -10.79
C ARG A 185 11.61 -2.88 -10.59
N ASP A 186 12.30 -2.59 -11.69
CA ASP A 186 13.57 -1.87 -11.71
C ASP A 186 13.53 -0.83 -12.84
N LEU A 187 13.06 0.37 -12.48
CA LEU A 187 12.96 1.48 -13.43
C LEU A 187 14.36 1.98 -13.87
N PRO A 188 15.35 2.15 -12.97
CA PRO A 188 16.72 2.49 -13.37
C PRO A 188 17.36 1.45 -14.29
N GLY A 189 17.13 0.15 -14.04
CA GLY A 189 17.56 -0.93 -14.93
C GLY A 189 16.89 -0.86 -16.30
N PHE A 190 15.58 -0.60 -16.34
CA PHE A 190 14.84 -0.37 -17.59
C PHE A 190 15.45 0.76 -18.42
N TRP A 191 15.76 1.91 -17.79
CA TRP A 191 16.38 3.05 -18.47
C TRP A 191 17.75 2.75 -19.08
N ARG A 192 18.58 1.97 -18.38
CA ARG A 192 19.92 1.58 -18.87
C ARG A 192 19.91 0.42 -19.85
N GLY A 193 18.86 -0.41 -19.81
CA GLY A 193 18.71 -1.61 -20.62
C GLY A 193 17.72 -1.42 -21.77
N SER A 194 16.50 -1.94 -21.60
CA SER A 194 15.50 -2.09 -22.66
C SER A 194 14.90 -0.77 -23.19
N TRP A 195 15.21 0.37 -22.57
CA TRP A 195 14.75 1.68 -23.07
C TRP A 195 15.17 1.96 -24.51
N ALA A 196 16.38 1.59 -24.92
CA ALA A 196 16.87 1.89 -26.28
C ALA A 196 15.97 1.26 -27.36
N ASP A 197 15.58 0.00 -27.16
CA ASP A 197 14.72 -0.74 -28.08
C ASP A 197 13.27 -0.22 -28.04
N VAL A 198 12.73 0.01 -26.84
CA VAL A 198 11.40 0.61 -26.66
C VAL A 198 11.33 1.99 -27.32
N ARG A 199 12.36 2.83 -27.14
CA ARG A 199 12.45 4.15 -27.75
C ARG A 199 12.44 4.06 -29.27
N ALA A 200 13.21 3.14 -29.87
CA ALA A 200 13.28 2.97 -31.32
C ALA A 200 11.91 2.62 -31.92
N ASP A 201 11.21 1.67 -31.29
CA ASP A 201 9.89 1.23 -31.68
C ASP A 201 8.80 2.31 -31.44
N MET A 202 8.79 2.93 -30.27
CA MET A 202 7.85 4.01 -29.93
C MET A 202 8.02 5.24 -30.83
N ARG A 203 9.24 5.56 -31.25
CA ARG A 203 9.51 6.64 -32.21
C ARG A 203 8.88 6.36 -33.56
N GLY A 204 8.85 5.10 -34.01
CA GLY A 204 8.18 4.69 -35.24
C GLY A 204 6.66 4.78 -35.14
N ARG A 205 6.08 4.24 -34.05
CA ARG A 205 4.61 4.21 -33.86
C ARG A 205 4.01 5.58 -33.48
N TYR A 206 4.75 6.41 -32.74
CA TYR A 206 4.28 7.67 -32.17
C TYR A 206 5.26 8.82 -32.44
N PRO A 207 5.47 9.22 -33.71
CA PRO A 207 6.53 10.18 -34.10
C PRO A 207 6.31 11.61 -33.58
N LYS A 208 5.09 11.95 -33.12
CA LYS A 208 4.74 13.27 -32.57
C LYS A 208 5.14 13.44 -31.09
N HIS A 209 5.55 12.37 -30.42
CA HIS A 209 5.96 12.38 -29.01
C HIS A 209 7.48 12.53 -28.85
N VAL A 210 7.91 12.97 -27.67
CA VAL A 210 9.33 13.12 -27.34
C VAL A 210 9.88 11.78 -26.84
N TRP A 211 10.91 11.27 -27.52
CA TRP A 211 11.56 9.99 -27.23
C TRP A 211 13.06 10.20 -26.97
N PRO A 212 13.43 10.64 -25.76
CA PRO A 212 14.79 11.07 -25.44
C PRO A 212 15.79 9.92 -25.48
N GLU A 213 17.04 10.22 -25.85
CA GLU A 213 18.15 9.27 -25.72
C GLU A 213 18.44 8.97 -24.26
N ASN A 214 18.51 10.02 -23.45
CA ASN A 214 18.64 9.90 -22.01
C ASN A 214 17.32 10.28 -21.33
N PRO A 215 16.50 9.32 -20.87
CA PRO A 215 15.22 9.59 -20.22
C PRO A 215 15.38 10.25 -18.85
N LEU A 216 16.54 10.17 -18.21
CA LEU A 216 16.82 10.80 -16.92
C LEU A 216 17.03 12.33 -17.02
N LEU A 217 17.36 12.83 -18.21
CA LEU A 217 17.53 14.28 -18.44
C LEU A 217 16.29 14.92 -19.08
N ALA A 218 15.27 14.11 -19.39
CA ALA A 218 14.07 14.58 -20.05
C ALA A 218 13.01 15.02 -19.04
N THR A 219 12.29 16.09 -19.37
CA THR A 219 11.13 16.54 -18.60
C THR A 219 9.96 15.58 -18.80
N ALA A 220 9.38 15.10 -17.71
CA ALA A 220 8.16 14.32 -17.75
C ALA A 220 6.99 15.11 -18.34
N THR A 221 6.13 14.43 -19.09
CA THR A 221 4.96 15.08 -19.70
C THR A 221 3.76 14.16 -19.76
N ALA A 222 2.61 14.66 -19.30
CA ALA A 222 1.33 14.00 -19.49
C ALA A 222 0.71 14.26 -20.87
N ARG A 223 1.26 15.21 -21.66
CA ARG A 223 0.70 15.65 -22.94
C ARG A 223 1.59 15.28 -24.11
N ALA A 224 0.97 15.12 -25.28
CA ALA A 224 1.70 15.21 -26.54
C ALA A 224 2.27 16.63 -26.69
N LYS A 225 3.38 16.78 -27.43
CA LYS A 225 4.08 18.05 -27.65
C LYS A 225 3.09 19.21 -27.91
N PRO A 226 3.20 20.39 -27.26
CA PRO A 226 2.39 21.53 -27.65
C PRO A 226 2.71 21.85 -29.11
N ARG A 227 1.69 22.11 -29.95
CA ARG A 227 1.92 22.75 -31.25
C ARG A 227 2.61 24.08 -30.95
N GLY A 228 3.78 24.30 -31.57
CA GLY A 228 4.58 25.48 -31.31
C GLY A 228 3.76 26.76 -31.42
N THR A 229 3.97 27.66 -30.47
CA THR A 229 3.89 29.10 -30.74
C THR A 229 4.95 29.48 -31.75
#